data_AF-C1E7P0-F1
#
_entry.id   AF-C1E7P0-F1
#
_cell.length_a   1.000
_cell.length_b   1.000
_cell.length_c   1.000
_cell.angle_alpha   90.00
_cell.angle_beta   90.00
_cell.angle_gamma   90.00
#
_symmetry.space_group_name_H-M   'P 1'
#
loop_
_entity.id
_entity.type
_entity.pdbx_description
1 polymer ?
#
loop_
_entity_poly.entity_id
_entity_poly.type
_entity_poly.pdbx_seq_one_letter_code
_entity_poly.pdbx_strand_id
1 'polypeptide(L)'
;MSAATSTAAGPVARQLGRGNALRAKTKSASVRAPVRARAARAEILQFAPAVGEDGIRGVFKKQPPRDDLPTVLVAGGGIAGLITALSLQRRGMKVKVFEKVKEYKLFGGPIQLQCNAQGALDSIAPDVLEQVWEKSTITGDRINGLLDGVLGDWFYRFDTRQPCYNNGLPLTLVIARYDLLDILRNAVGEENIMMQTVVEKYENAGDKVIATLTDGTTYEGDVLVGADGIRSKMRAQMRDEDPENPPLAYAGYAVYTAICDYSAPHRTAVHTDVERTGYQVFLGPKQYFVSSDVGAGQQQYYAFLDVPPGGDDEFAKCERWPNYRAMLMDRFAGWCPAVLERLECTKPEDVERRDVYDVLPDPRWVDGRVALLGDSAHAVQPNLGQGGGQAIESAYALADELAKCEGKKGVQKALVMYTMRRFLRTGSIHGLSRFSSLMNTVYRKYLGDEPYGFYPEPVKQFWNNVAKLKIPHPGSVAGQIAIMGTMPGLLEYVGGGFNRFGLPAWLGGASHGNGLDREPRSQVPGVSAPKRDLKAEDFEMKGIPGLAK
;
A
#
# COMPACT_ATOMS: atom_id res chain seq x y z
N MET A 1 -49.04 -25.33 30.83
CA MET A 1 -48.52 -25.95 32.07
C MET A 1 -47.01 -25.74 32.04
N SER A 2 -46.32 -25.13 32.98
CA SER A 2 -46.60 -24.46 34.26
C SER A 2 -45.25 -23.79 34.58
N ALA A 3 -45.18 -22.46 34.60
CA ALA A 3 -44.96 -21.62 35.80
C ALA A 3 -43.58 -21.83 36.46
N ALA A 4 -42.68 -20.82 36.43
CA ALA A 4 -42.56 -19.68 37.37
C ALA A 4 -41.98 -20.12 38.72
N THR A 5 -40.91 -19.50 39.26
CA THR A 5 -40.90 -18.20 39.97
C THR A 5 -39.44 -17.70 40.13
N SER A 6 -39.10 -16.41 39.86
CA SER A 6 -39.24 -15.21 40.72
C SER A 6 -38.33 -15.28 41.97
N THR A 7 -37.43 -14.33 42.23
CA THR A 7 -37.77 -12.97 42.72
C THR A 7 -36.70 -11.90 42.47
N ALA A 8 -37.20 -10.69 42.25
CA ALA A 8 -36.50 -9.41 42.22
C ALA A 8 -36.54 -8.70 43.57
N ALA A 9 -35.62 -7.74 43.80
CA ALA A 9 -35.84 -6.59 44.67
C ALA A 9 -34.86 -5.45 44.34
N GLY A 10 -35.39 -4.29 43.92
CA GLY A 10 -34.82 -2.96 44.23
C GLY A 10 -35.79 -2.24 45.18
N PRO A 11 -35.81 -0.90 45.26
CA PRO A 11 -34.73 0.10 45.35
C PRO A 11 -34.89 0.98 46.62
N VAL A 12 -33.86 1.70 47.09
CA VAL A 12 -34.05 2.81 48.06
C VAL A 12 -33.07 3.96 47.80
N ALA A 13 -33.62 5.16 47.70
CA ALA A 13 -32.93 6.45 47.66
C ALA A 13 -33.26 7.29 48.91
N ARG A 14 -32.28 8.04 49.44
CA ARG A 14 -32.34 9.37 50.14
C ARG A 14 -31.01 9.57 50.89
N GLN A 15 -30.15 10.54 50.54
CA GLN A 15 -30.15 12.00 50.74
C GLN A 15 -29.21 12.46 51.89
N LEU A 16 -28.20 13.26 51.49
CA LEU A 16 -27.55 14.40 52.15
C LEU A 16 -26.64 14.22 53.39
N GLY A 17 -25.37 14.58 53.19
CA GLY A 17 -24.43 15.03 54.23
C GLY A 17 -23.23 15.76 53.62
N ARG A 18 -23.15 17.08 53.83
CA ARG A 18 -22.05 17.97 53.39
C ARG A 18 -20.74 17.64 54.14
N GLY A 19 -19.60 17.72 53.46
CA GLY A 19 -18.27 17.76 54.08
C GLY A 19 -17.16 18.04 53.05
N ASN A 20 -16.54 19.21 53.16
CA ASN A 20 -15.44 19.70 52.32
C ASN A 20 -14.21 18.77 52.31
N ALA A 21 -13.52 18.63 51.17
CA ALA A 21 -12.11 19.03 51.01
C ALA A 21 -11.49 18.62 49.65
N LEU A 22 -10.72 19.56 49.10
CA LEU A 22 -9.59 19.39 48.16
C LEU A 22 -9.89 19.06 46.68
N ARG A 23 -10.10 20.16 45.94
CA ARG A 23 -10.02 20.29 44.49
C ARG A 23 -8.56 20.17 44.03
N ALA A 24 -8.14 19.02 43.53
CA ALA A 24 -6.87 18.89 42.83
C ALA A 24 -7.03 19.36 41.37
N LYS A 25 -6.42 20.51 41.04
CA LYS A 25 -6.26 21.00 39.67
C LYS A 25 -5.14 20.21 38.99
N THR A 26 -5.44 19.34 38.04
CA THR A 26 -4.45 18.88 37.05
C THR A 26 -4.34 19.93 35.94
N LYS A 27 -3.23 20.67 35.95
CA LYS A 27 -2.84 21.59 34.87
C LYS A 27 -2.52 20.77 33.62
N SER A 28 -3.16 21.09 32.49
CA SER A 28 -2.71 20.68 31.16
C SER A 28 -1.35 21.35 30.88
N ALA A 29 -0.29 20.56 30.81
CA ALA A 29 0.99 21.03 30.30
C ALA A 29 0.92 21.04 28.77
N SER A 30 0.83 22.22 28.17
CA SER A 30 1.09 22.42 26.75
C SER A 30 2.56 22.09 26.48
N VAL A 31 2.84 21.00 25.77
CA VAL A 31 4.18 20.68 25.29
C VAL A 31 4.51 21.64 24.15
N ARG A 32 5.27 22.70 24.46
CA ARG A 32 5.93 23.52 23.44
C ARG A 32 6.95 22.64 22.71
N ALA A 33 6.90 22.63 21.39
CA ALA A 33 7.92 22.01 20.55
C ALA A 33 9.33 22.50 20.98
N PRO A 34 10.34 21.62 21.04
CA PRO A 34 11.68 22.01 21.47
C PRO A 34 12.30 23.00 20.46
N VAL A 35 12.92 24.05 21.00
CA VAL A 35 13.54 25.19 20.29
C VAL A 35 14.52 24.76 19.17
N ARG A 36 15.07 23.53 19.24
CA ARG A 36 15.95 22.96 18.20
C ARG A 36 15.25 22.68 16.86
N ALA A 37 13.96 22.35 16.85
CA ALA A 37 13.21 22.11 15.61
C ALA A 37 12.98 23.40 14.79
N ARG A 38 12.96 24.56 15.46
CA ARG A 38 12.85 25.87 14.81
C ARG A 38 14.16 26.34 14.17
N ALA A 39 15.30 26.02 14.78
CA ALA A 39 16.62 26.38 14.26
C ALA A 39 16.99 25.57 13.00
N ALA A 40 16.72 24.25 13.00
CA ALA A 40 16.94 23.40 11.82
C ALA A 40 16.08 23.81 10.62
N ARG A 41 14.88 24.37 10.87
CA ARG A 41 13.98 24.90 9.84
C ARG A 41 14.50 26.19 9.20
N ALA A 42 15.32 26.97 9.92
CA ALA A 42 15.95 28.19 9.40
C ALA A 42 17.18 27.88 8.52
N GLU A 43 17.90 26.79 8.79
CA GLU A 43 19.01 26.34 7.93
C GLU A 43 18.53 25.78 6.58
N ILE A 44 17.35 25.13 6.54
CA ILE A 44 16.72 24.64 5.29
C ILE A 44 16.42 25.80 4.32
N LEU A 45 16.12 27.00 4.84
CA LEU A 45 15.84 28.19 4.03
C LEU A 45 17.08 28.85 3.43
N GLN A 46 18.30 28.51 3.86
CA GLN A 46 19.54 29.07 3.29
C GLN A 46 19.97 28.38 1.98
N PHE A 47 19.46 27.18 1.68
CA PHE A 47 19.79 26.44 0.45
C PHE A 47 18.63 26.38 -0.56
N ALA A 48 17.46 26.92 -0.22
CA ALA A 48 16.39 27.16 -1.17
C ALA A 48 16.63 28.52 -1.88
N PRO A 49 16.40 28.65 -3.19
CA PRO A 49 16.36 29.97 -3.81
C PRO A 49 15.39 30.85 -3.02
N ALA A 50 15.77 32.11 -2.79
CA ALA A 50 15.09 33.02 -1.88
C ALA A 50 13.61 33.23 -2.24
N VAL A 51 12.73 32.40 -1.68
CA VAL A 51 11.29 32.59 -1.67
C VAL A 51 10.94 33.02 -0.25
N GLY A 52 10.45 34.25 -0.11
CA GLY A 52 10.10 34.83 1.19
C GLY A 52 9.12 33.96 1.99
N GLU A 53 9.06 34.16 3.30
CA GLU A 53 8.25 33.35 4.24
C GLU A 53 6.75 33.23 3.84
N ASP A 54 6.24 34.14 3.02
CA ASP A 54 4.88 34.11 2.47
C ASP A 54 4.70 33.22 1.23
N GLY A 55 5.77 32.90 0.49
CA GLY A 55 5.70 32.12 -0.75
C GLY A 55 5.52 30.61 -0.51
N ILE A 56 6.06 30.08 0.60
CA ILE A 56 5.85 28.68 0.99
C ILE A 56 4.44 28.49 1.57
N ARG A 57 3.91 29.45 2.35
CA ARG A 57 2.57 29.33 2.96
C ARG A 57 1.42 29.64 1.99
N GLY A 58 1.67 30.39 0.91
CA GLY A 58 0.66 30.77 -0.07
C GLY A 58 0.15 29.61 -0.94
N VAL A 59 1.01 28.63 -1.25
CA VAL A 59 0.71 27.51 -2.17
C VAL A 59 -0.01 26.35 -1.47
N PHE A 60 0.09 26.24 -0.13
CA PHE A 60 -0.42 25.10 0.64
C PHE A 60 -1.84 25.28 1.22
N LYS A 61 -2.56 26.35 0.86
CA LYS A 61 -3.94 26.53 1.31
C LYS A 61 -4.90 25.84 0.34
N LYS A 62 -5.86 25.08 0.89
CA LYS A 62 -7.05 24.61 0.16
C LYS A 62 -7.59 25.79 -0.65
N GLN A 63 -7.57 25.67 -1.98
CA GLN A 63 -8.11 26.72 -2.83
C GLN A 63 -9.61 26.84 -2.57
N PRO A 64 -10.16 28.07 -2.52
CA PRO A 64 -11.59 28.23 -2.40
C PRO A 64 -12.29 27.53 -3.59
N PRO A 65 -13.48 26.95 -3.39
CA PRO A 65 -14.24 26.36 -4.47
C PRO A 65 -14.45 27.35 -5.61
N ARG A 66 -14.18 26.89 -6.83
CA ARG A 66 -14.25 27.66 -8.06
C ARG A 66 -15.46 27.21 -8.87
N ASP A 67 -16.29 28.17 -9.30
CA ASP A 67 -17.48 27.90 -10.11
C ASP A 67 -17.15 27.67 -11.59
N ASP A 68 -15.95 28.06 -12.03
CA ASP A 68 -15.42 27.85 -13.37
C ASP A 68 -14.70 26.49 -13.54
N LEU A 69 -14.85 25.57 -12.58
CA LEU A 69 -14.31 24.22 -12.64
C LEU A 69 -15.40 23.15 -12.48
N PRO A 70 -15.17 21.91 -12.97
CA PRO A 70 -16.14 20.82 -12.84
C PRO A 70 -16.48 20.49 -11.38
N THR A 71 -17.75 20.20 -11.11
CA THR A 71 -18.19 19.54 -9.88
C THR A 71 -18.06 18.03 -10.04
N VAL A 72 -17.40 17.37 -9.09
CA VAL A 72 -17.03 15.96 -9.19
C VAL A 72 -17.72 15.11 -8.12
N LEU A 73 -18.33 14.02 -8.55
CA LEU A 73 -18.83 12.96 -7.68
C LEU A 73 -17.79 11.84 -7.60
N VAL A 74 -17.60 11.23 -6.44
CA VAL A 74 -16.66 10.10 -6.26
C VAL A 74 -17.40 8.94 -5.61
N ALA A 75 -17.51 7.82 -6.33
CA ALA A 75 -18.05 6.57 -5.82
C ALA A 75 -16.94 5.77 -5.14
N GLY A 76 -16.99 5.64 -3.82
CA GLY A 76 -15.97 5.00 -2.98
C GLY A 76 -15.13 6.02 -2.21
N GLY A 77 -15.03 5.83 -0.90
CA GLY A 77 -14.20 6.58 0.05
C GLY A 77 -13.01 5.77 0.59
N GLY A 78 -12.53 4.77 -0.16
CA GLY A 78 -11.21 4.18 0.12
C GLY A 78 -10.07 5.18 -0.09
N ILE A 79 -8.81 4.73 0.08
CA ILE A 79 -7.61 5.57 -0.14
C ILE A 79 -7.69 6.27 -1.51
N ALA A 80 -8.01 5.52 -2.57
CA ALA A 80 -8.16 6.03 -3.94
C ALA A 80 -9.20 7.15 -4.07
N GLY A 81 -10.37 6.99 -3.44
CA GLY A 81 -11.44 7.97 -3.48
C GLY A 81 -11.11 9.24 -2.68
N LEU A 82 -10.60 9.06 -1.45
CA LEU A 82 -10.24 10.20 -0.59
C LEU A 82 -9.07 11.00 -1.15
N ILE A 83 -8.03 10.34 -1.69
CA ILE A 83 -6.92 11.06 -2.31
C ILE A 83 -7.35 11.78 -3.59
N THR A 84 -8.29 11.21 -4.35
CA THR A 84 -8.90 11.88 -5.50
C THR A 84 -9.65 13.12 -5.05
N ALA A 85 -10.52 13.00 -4.04
CA ALA A 85 -11.26 14.15 -3.51
C ALA A 85 -10.33 15.26 -3.00
N LEU A 86 -9.28 14.90 -2.26
CA LEU A 86 -8.27 15.85 -1.78
C LEU A 86 -7.54 16.53 -2.95
N SER A 87 -7.10 15.75 -3.95
CA SER A 87 -6.39 16.26 -5.14
C SER A 87 -7.23 17.24 -5.96
N LEU A 88 -8.53 16.97 -6.08
CA LEU A 88 -9.50 17.84 -6.75
C LEU A 88 -9.78 19.12 -5.94
N GLN A 89 -10.02 18.99 -4.64
CA GLN A 89 -10.27 20.14 -3.74
C GLN A 89 -9.07 21.10 -3.69
N ARG A 90 -7.83 20.57 -3.72
CA ARG A 90 -6.60 21.37 -3.74
C ARG A 90 -6.48 22.25 -4.99
N ARG A 91 -7.19 21.88 -6.06
CA ARG A 91 -7.30 22.63 -7.33
C ARG A 91 -8.60 23.46 -7.42
N GLY A 92 -9.35 23.58 -6.33
CA GLY A 92 -10.57 24.40 -6.26
C GLY A 92 -11.84 23.72 -6.77
N MET A 93 -11.82 22.44 -7.12
CA MET A 93 -13.03 21.71 -7.56
C MET A 93 -13.94 21.37 -6.37
N LYS A 94 -15.26 21.42 -6.60
CA LYS A 94 -16.28 20.95 -5.66
C LYS A 94 -16.37 19.43 -5.76
N VAL A 95 -16.37 18.73 -4.61
CA VAL A 95 -16.35 17.27 -4.58
C VAL A 95 -17.35 16.72 -3.57
N LYS A 96 -18.06 15.65 -3.94
CA LYS A 96 -18.83 14.81 -3.02
C LYS A 96 -18.38 13.35 -3.13
N VAL A 97 -18.06 12.73 -2.00
CA VAL A 97 -17.64 11.33 -1.89
C VAL A 97 -18.78 10.50 -1.31
N PHE A 98 -19.05 9.33 -1.88
CA PHE A 98 -20.02 8.36 -1.37
C PHE A 98 -19.28 7.11 -0.92
N GLU A 99 -19.38 6.76 0.36
CA GLU A 99 -18.68 5.61 0.95
C GLU A 99 -19.65 4.61 1.57
N LYS A 100 -19.47 3.33 1.25
CA LYS A 100 -20.35 2.25 1.68
C LYS A 100 -20.27 1.94 3.17
N VAL A 101 -19.10 2.10 3.79
CA VAL A 101 -18.93 1.77 5.20
C VAL A 101 -19.56 2.84 6.09
N LYS A 102 -19.95 2.43 7.30
CA LYS A 102 -20.39 3.35 8.35
C LYS A 102 -19.22 4.08 9.00
N GLU A 103 -18.12 3.37 9.19
CA GLU A 103 -16.90 3.85 9.81
C GLU A 103 -15.71 3.09 9.22
N TYR A 104 -14.56 3.74 9.16
CA TYR A 104 -13.31 3.04 8.89
C TYR A 104 -12.95 2.19 10.11
N LYS A 105 -12.40 0.99 9.87
CA LYS A 105 -11.97 0.06 10.93
C LYS A 105 -10.49 -0.23 10.80
N LEU A 106 -9.88 -0.70 11.88
CA LEU A 106 -8.49 -1.20 11.94
C LEU A 106 -8.31 -2.53 11.19
N PHE A 107 -8.82 -2.64 9.97
CA PHE A 107 -8.83 -3.87 9.17
C PHE A 107 -7.97 -3.71 7.91
N GLY A 108 -7.25 -4.77 7.51
CA GLY A 108 -6.53 -4.81 6.23
C GLY A 108 -5.01 -4.63 6.28
N GLY A 109 -4.42 -4.48 7.48
CA GLY A 109 -2.99 -4.34 7.68
C GLY A 109 -2.41 -2.99 7.19
N PRO A 110 -1.19 -2.64 7.61
CA PRO A 110 -0.47 -1.47 7.12
C PRO A 110 -0.29 -1.43 5.60
N ILE A 111 -0.03 -0.23 5.09
CA ILE A 111 0.24 0.03 3.67
C ILE A 111 1.59 0.70 3.51
N GLN A 112 2.35 0.24 2.53
CA GLN A 112 3.63 0.84 2.15
C GLN A 112 3.37 2.01 1.19
N LEU A 113 4.00 3.15 1.45
CA LEU A 113 4.06 4.28 0.52
C LEU A 113 5.50 4.44 0.06
N GLN A 114 5.78 4.02 -1.17
CA GLN A 114 7.08 4.22 -1.81
C GLN A 114 7.28 5.68 -2.23
N CYS A 115 8.50 6.03 -2.63
CA CYS A 115 8.89 7.42 -2.85
C CYS A 115 8.10 8.11 -3.98
N ASN A 116 7.68 7.39 -5.03
CA ASN A 116 6.77 7.89 -6.07
C ASN A 116 5.41 8.34 -5.49
N ALA A 117 4.82 7.50 -4.64
CA ALA A 117 3.52 7.76 -4.03
C ALA A 117 3.59 8.97 -3.10
N GLN A 118 4.65 9.06 -2.30
CA GLN A 118 4.90 10.20 -1.42
C GLN A 118 5.16 11.48 -2.22
N GLY A 119 5.93 11.43 -3.31
CA GLY A 119 6.15 12.59 -4.18
C GLY A 119 4.85 13.10 -4.83
N ALA A 120 3.95 12.18 -5.22
CA ALA A 120 2.63 12.55 -5.71
C ALA A 120 1.76 13.16 -4.60
N LEU A 121 1.79 12.61 -3.38
CA LEU A 121 1.08 13.18 -2.24
C LEU A 121 1.63 14.55 -1.83
N ASP A 122 2.94 14.75 -1.86
CA ASP A 122 3.58 16.05 -1.59
C ASP A 122 3.12 17.12 -2.59
N SER A 123 2.98 16.72 -3.87
CA SER A 123 2.47 17.59 -4.93
C SER A 123 0.96 17.91 -4.79
N ILE A 124 0.22 17.07 -4.06
CA ILE A 124 -1.22 17.27 -3.81
C ILE A 124 -1.43 18.12 -2.55
N ALA A 125 -0.86 17.65 -1.43
CA ALA A 125 -1.15 18.13 -0.09
C ALA A 125 0.08 17.86 0.81
N PRO A 126 1.08 18.73 0.78
CA PRO A 126 2.33 18.58 1.54
C PRO A 126 2.10 18.62 3.06
N ASP A 127 1.08 19.34 3.51
CA ASP A 127 0.62 19.38 4.91
C ASP A 127 -0.05 18.07 5.37
N VAL A 128 -0.63 17.32 4.43
CA VAL A 128 -1.17 15.98 4.69
C VAL A 128 -0.04 14.95 4.70
N LEU A 129 0.96 15.09 3.82
CA LEU A 129 2.15 14.24 3.85
C LEU A 129 2.92 14.36 5.17
N GLU A 130 3.03 15.57 5.74
CA GLU A 130 3.64 15.77 7.06
C GLU A 130 2.93 14.94 8.15
N GLN A 131 1.59 14.94 8.17
CA GLN A 131 0.81 14.12 9.10
C GLN A 131 1.00 12.62 8.86
N VAL A 132 1.14 12.20 7.60
CA VAL A 132 1.47 10.82 7.25
C VAL A 132 2.84 10.43 7.81
N TRP A 133 3.84 11.31 7.70
CA TRP A 133 5.18 11.05 8.25
C TRP A 133 5.14 10.85 9.76
N GLU A 134 4.40 11.68 10.49
CA GLU A 134 4.28 11.61 11.96
C GLU A 134 3.72 10.28 12.48
N LYS A 135 2.88 9.61 11.68
CA LYS A 135 2.25 8.32 12.04
C LYS A 135 2.88 7.11 11.33
N SER A 136 4.00 7.31 10.65
CA SER A 136 4.62 6.28 9.82
C SER A 136 5.92 5.75 10.39
N THR A 137 6.30 4.58 9.87
CA THR A 137 7.59 3.94 10.09
C THR A 137 8.39 3.99 8.80
N ILE A 138 9.53 4.69 8.79
CA ILE A 138 10.41 4.76 7.63
C ILE A 138 11.13 3.42 7.47
N THR A 139 10.98 2.77 6.31
CA THR A 139 11.62 1.48 5.99
C THR A 139 12.64 1.59 4.86
N GLY A 140 12.58 2.67 4.08
CA GLY A 140 13.50 2.94 2.98
C GLY A 140 14.95 3.18 3.42
N ASP A 141 15.17 3.48 4.71
CA ASP A 141 16.47 3.61 5.35
C ASP A 141 16.92 2.36 6.11
N ARG A 142 16.38 1.20 5.78
CA ARG A 142 16.74 -0.06 6.43
C ARG A 142 17.24 -1.10 5.44
N ILE A 143 17.65 -2.26 5.95
CA ILE A 143 18.03 -3.39 5.12
C ILE A 143 16.75 -3.98 4.53
N ASN A 144 16.68 -3.95 3.20
CA ASN A 144 15.55 -4.46 2.42
C ASN A 144 16.06 -5.50 1.42
N GLY A 145 15.30 -6.54 1.09
CA GLY A 145 15.73 -7.46 0.02
C GLY A 145 15.11 -8.86 0.01
N LEU A 146 15.77 -9.72 -0.76
CA LEU A 146 15.43 -11.11 -1.00
C LEU A 146 16.37 -12.03 -0.20
N LEU A 147 15.80 -13.06 0.42
CA LEU A 147 16.50 -14.08 1.18
C LEU A 147 16.08 -15.46 0.70
N ASP A 148 16.95 -16.43 0.87
CA ASP A 148 16.57 -17.83 0.81
C ASP A 148 15.69 -18.18 2.01
N GLY A 149 14.49 -18.73 1.78
CA GLY A 149 13.53 -19.00 2.84
C GLY A 149 13.91 -20.15 3.76
N VAL A 150 14.72 -21.10 3.29
CA VAL A 150 15.15 -22.27 4.09
C VAL A 150 16.36 -21.92 4.94
N LEU A 151 17.34 -21.24 4.37
CA LEU A 151 18.62 -20.95 5.04
C LEU A 151 18.65 -19.58 5.71
N GLY A 152 17.86 -18.62 5.23
CA GLY A 152 17.89 -17.24 5.70
C GLY A 152 19.09 -16.44 5.16
N ASP A 153 19.81 -16.96 4.18
CA ASP A 153 20.91 -16.25 3.53
C ASP A 153 20.38 -15.16 2.60
N TRP A 154 21.04 -14.01 2.55
CA TRP A 154 20.71 -12.94 1.61
C TRP A 154 20.98 -13.38 0.17
N PHE A 155 19.94 -13.33 -0.65
CA PHE A 155 20.02 -13.51 -2.09
C PHE A 155 20.31 -12.18 -2.78
N TYR A 156 19.63 -11.11 -2.38
CA TYR A 156 19.87 -9.76 -2.91
C TYR A 156 19.39 -8.70 -1.91
N ARG A 157 20.12 -7.59 -1.77
CA ARG A 157 19.67 -6.43 -0.97
C ARG A 157 19.26 -5.27 -1.87
N PHE A 158 18.06 -4.75 -1.62
CA PHE A 158 17.53 -3.59 -2.33
C PHE A 158 18.18 -2.32 -1.80
N ASP A 159 18.70 -1.51 -2.73
CA ASP A 159 18.99 -0.11 -2.43
C ASP A 159 17.73 0.73 -2.69
N THR A 160 16.91 0.85 -1.65
CA THR A 160 15.69 1.67 -1.66
C THR A 160 15.97 3.16 -1.46
N ARG A 161 17.20 3.56 -1.11
CA ARG A 161 17.58 4.95 -0.90
C ARG A 161 17.98 5.62 -2.19
N GLN A 162 18.69 4.91 -3.07
CA GLN A 162 19.22 5.46 -4.30
C GLN A 162 18.14 6.13 -5.18
N PRO A 163 16.96 5.54 -5.42
CA PRO A 163 15.89 6.21 -6.17
C PRO A 163 15.38 7.47 -5.48
N CYS A 164 15.34 7.48 -4.15
CA CYS A 164 14.91 8.64 -3.38
C CYS A 164 15.93 9.78 -3.52
N TYR A 165 17.21 9.47 -3.32
CA TYR A 165 18.31 10.42 -3.43
C TYR A 165 18.44 11.01 -4.84
N ASN A 166 18.42 10.16 -5.88
CA ASN A 166 18.54 10.57 -7.29
C ASN A 166 17.49 11.60 -7.70
N ASN A 167 16.30 11.51 -7.11
CA ASN A 167 15.11 12.24 -7.54
C ASN A 167 14.61 13.25 -6.50
N GLY A 168 15.34 13.44 -5.39
CA GLY A 168 14.94 14.35 -4.31
C GLY A 168 13.61 13.97 -3.66
N LEU A 169 13.31 12.67 -3.56
CA LEU A 169 12.05 12.16 -3.01
C LEU A 169 12.17 11.68 -1.55
N PRO A 170 11.06 11.65 -0.80
CA PRO A 170 11.02 11.05 0.55
C PRO A 170 11.37 9.56 0.56
N LEU A 171 11.88 9.07 1.68
CA LEU A 171 12.20 7.65 1.84
C LEU A 171 10.93 6.82 2.00
N THR A 172 10.94 5.60 1.47
CA THR A 172 9.82 4.65 1.61
C THR A 172 9.42 4.49 3.08
N LEU A 173 8.12 4.48 3.34
CA LEU A 173 7.54 4.33 4.67
C LEU A 173 6.39 3.33 4.66
N VAL A 174 6.00 2.90 5.86
CA VAL A 174 4.81 2.10 6.11
C VAL A 174 3.94 2.83 7.13
N ILE A 175 2.64 2.87 6.89
CA ILE A 175 1.66 3.49 7.79
C ILE A 175 0.49 2.54 7.97
N ALA A 176 -0.13 2.54 9.17
CA ALA A 176 -1.37 1.83 9.37
C ALA A 176 -2.44 2.37 8.40
N ARG A 177 -3.11 1.47 7.67
CA ARG A 177 -4.10 1.86 6.66
C ARG A 177 -5.22 2.73 7.25
N TYR A 178 -5.62 2.42 8.49
CA TYR A 178 -6.60 3.20 9.22
C TYR A 178 -6.14 4.64 9.46
N ASP A 179 -4.90 4.84 9.91
CA ASP A 179 -4.36 6.19 10.13
C ASP A 179 -4.28 7.00 8.84
N LEU A 180 -3.90 6.37 7.73
CA LEU A 180 -3.91 7.03 6.43
C LEU A 180 -5.33 7.43 6.00
N LEU A 181 -6.32 6.55 6.18
CA LEU A 181 -7.72 6.87 5.88
C LEU A 181 -8.26 8.00 6.76
N ASP A 182 -7.94 8.00 8.05
CA ASP A 182 -8.34 9.03 8.99
C ASP A 182 -7.73 10.39 8.65
N ILE A 183 -6.42 10.44 8.38
CA ILE A 183 -5.72 11.65 7.91
C ILE A 183 -6.37 12.20 6.64
N LEU A 184 -6.60 11.34 5.64
CA LEU A 184 -7.20 11.75 4.36
C LEU A 184 -8.65 12.21 4.52
N ARG A 185 -9.45 11.51 5.31
CA ARG A 185 -10.85 11.85 5.61
C ARG A 185 -10.93 13.23 6.27
N ASN A 186 -10.09 13.47 7.27
CA ASN A 186 -10.02 14.76 7.97
C ASN A 186 -9.58 15.89 7.03
N ALA A 187 -8.63 15.61 6.13
CA ALA A 187 -8.18 16.59 5.14
C ALA A 187 -9.25 16.93 4.07
N VAL A 188 -10.07 15.95 3.67
CA VAL A 188 -11.18 16.15 2.73
C VAL A 188 -12.35 16.92 3.38
N GLY A 189 -12.56 16.73 4.69
CA GLY A 189 -13.67 17.30 5.45
C GLY A 189 -14.91 16.40 5.40
N GLU A 190 -15.46 16.07 6.57
CA GLU A 190 -16.59 15.13 6.71
C GLU A 190 -17.84 15.59 5.97
N GLU A 191 -18.05 16.90 5.80
CA GLU A 191 -19.19 17.46 5.08
C GLU A 191 -19.22 17.06 3.59
N ASN A 192 -18.05 16.75 3.03
CA ASN A 192 -17.90 16.33 1.64
C ASN A 192 -18.04 14.81 1.47
N ILE A 193 -18.19 14.06 2.57
CA ILE A 193 -18.23 12.59 2.57
C ILE A 193 -19.58 12.12 3.08
N MET A 194 -20.28 11.35 2.26
CA MET A 194 -21.54 10.71 2.62
C MET A 194 -21.28 9.23 2.90
N MET A 195 -21.20 8.89 4.19
CA MET A 195 -21.00 7.51 4.65
C MET A 195 -22.28 6.68 4.47
N GLN A 196 -22.16 5.36 4.59
CA GLN A 196 -23.26 4.40 4.38
C GLN A 196 -24.02 4.59 3.05
N THR A 197 -23.34 5.11 2.04
CA THR A 197 -23.94 5.50 0.77
C THR A 197 -23.18 4.88 -0.38
N VAL A 198 -23.91 4.23 -1.28
CA VAL A 198 -23.33 3.51 -2.42
C VAL A 198 -23.93 4.07 -3.69
N VAL A 199 -23.08 4.44 -4.64
CA VAL A 199 -23.51 4.71 -6.01
C VAL A 199 -23.76 3.37 -6.68
N GLU A 200 -25.02 3.12 -7.02
CA GLU A 200 -25.46 1.87 -7.63
C GLU A 200 -25.17 1.85 -9.13
N LYS A 201 -25.50 2.96 -9.80
CA LYS A 201 -25.35 3.12 -11.24
C LYS A 201 -25.21 4.59 -11.62
N TYR A 202 -24.87 4.84 -12.87
CA TYR A 202 -24.80 6.19 -13.43
C TYR A 202 -25.54 6.32 -14.76
N GLU A 203 -25.80 7.56 -15.17
CA GLU A 203 -26.31 7.91 -16.49
C GLU A 203 -25.55 9.11 -17.04
N ASN A 204 -25.08 9.01 -18.29
CA ASN A 204 -24.51 10.14 -19.02
C ASN A 204 -25.65 11.03 -19.55
N ALA A 205 -25.90 12.16 -18.88
CA ALA A 205 -26.99 13.10 -19.18
C ALA A 205 -26.46 14.36 -19.90
N GLY A 206 -25.90 14.18 -21.10
CA GLY A 206 -25.38 15.27 -21.92
C GLY A 206 -24.16 15.98 -21.31
N ASP A 207 -24.36 17.19 -20.77
CA ASP A 207 -23.29 17.95 -20.13
C ASP A 207 -23.09 17.63 -18.63
N LYS A 208 -23.84 16.64 -18.12
CA LYS A 208 -23.79 16.14 -16.74
C LYS A 208 -23.71 14.62 -16.69
N VAL A 209 -23.43 14.10 -15.49
CA VAL A 209 -23.63 12.71 -15.10
C VAL A 209 -24.56 12.67 -13.90
N ILE A 210 -25.49 11.71 -13.92
CA ILE A 210 -26.41 11.43 -12.81
C ILE A 210 -25.94 10.15 -12.15
N ALA A 211 -25.61 10.21 -10.86
CA ALA A 211 -25.32 9.04 -10.03
C ALA A 211 -26.57 8.65 -9.25
N THR A 212 -27.06 7.42 -9.42
CA THR A 212 -28.17 6.86 -8.64
C THR A 212 -27.61 6.07 -7.48
N LEU A 213 -28.08 6.38 -6.27
CA LEU A 213 -27.71 5.69 -5.04
C LEU A 213 -28.55 4.42 -4.83
N THR A 214 -28.12 3.55 -3.91
CA THR A 214 -28.85 2.32 -3.56
C THR A 214 -30.26 2.56 -3.00
N ASP A 215 -30.54 3.73 -2.45
CA ASP A 215 -31.87 4.12 -1.94
C ASP A 215 -32.76 4.77 -3.02
N GLY A 216 -32.26 4.90 -4.25
CA GLY A 216 -32.93 5.54 -5.37
C GLY A 216 -32.71 7.06 -5.48
N THR A 217 -32.09 7.69 -4.48
CA THR A 217 -31.73 9.11 -4.53
C THR A 217 -30.72 9.36 -5.65
N THR A 218 -30.82 10.51 -6.33
CA THR A 218 -29.92 10.88 -7.43
C THR A 218 -29.07 12.09 -7.08
N TYR A 219 -27.82 12.09 -7.54
CA TYR A 219 -26.90 13.23 -7.47
C TYR A 219 -26.39 13.59 -8.86
N GLU A 220 -26.37 14.87 -9.17
CA GLU A 220 -25.84 15.38 -10.44
C GLU A 220 -24.44 15.95 -10.26
N GLY A 221 -23.56 15.65 -11.22
CA GLY A 221 -22.20 16.16 -11.30
C GLY A 221 -21.76 16.42 -12.73
N ASP A 222 -20.64 17.11 -12.91
CA ASP A 222 -20.00 17.27 -14.22
C ASP A 222 -19.12 16.07 -14.58
N VAL A 223 -18.64 15.36 -13.55
CA VAL A 223 -17.79 14.16 -13.61
C VAL A 223 -18.19 13.19 -12.49
N LEU A 224 -18.14 11.89 -12.77
CA LEU A 224 -18.20 10.82 -11.77
C LEU A 224 -16.90 10.02 -11.81
N VAL A 225 -16.26 9.85 -10.66
CA VAL A 225 -15.07 9.00 -10.52
C VAL A 225 -15.46 7.72 -9.80
N GLY A 226 -15.32 6.58 -10.46
CA GLY A 226 -15.44 5.26 -9.85
C GLY A 226 -14.15 4.87 -9.13
N ALA A 227 -14.14 4.99 -7.81
CA ALA A 227 -13.03 4.60 -6.92
C ALA A 227 -13.48 3.55 -5.89
N ASP A 228 -14.42 2.69 -6.29
CA ASP A 228 -15.18 1.73 -5.50
C ASP A 228 -14.52 0.34 -5.38
N GLY A 229 -13.23 0.26 -5.72
CA GLY A 229 -12.35 -0.88 -5.45
C GLY A 229 -12.41 -2.00 -6.50
N ILE A 230 -11.76 -3.13 -6.20
CA ILE A 230 -11.59 -4.23 -7.15
C ILE A 230 -12.91 -4.83 -7.66
N ARG A 231 -13.99 -4.79 -6.87
CA ARG A 231 -15.35 -5.23 -7.27
C ARG A 231 -16.24 -4.04 -7.66
N SER A 232 -15.70 -3.16 -8.49
CA SER A 232 -16.33 -1.89 -8.87
C SER A 232 -17.65 -2.10 -9.63
N LYS A 233 -18.74 -1.49 -9.14
CA LYS A 233 -20.02 -1.39 -9.86
C LYS A 233 -19.90 -0.42 -11.04
N MET A 234 -19.10 0.64 -10.88
CA MET A 234 -18.86 1.61 -11.94
C MET A 234 -18.13 0.97 -13.13
N ARG A 235 -17.13 0.12 -12.86
CA ARG A 235 -16.48 -0.67 -13.92
C ARG A 235 -17.45 -1.67 -14.52
N ALA A 236 -18.22 -2.37 -13.70
CA ALA A 236 -19.14 -3.38 -14.20
C ALA A 236 -20.15 -2.77 -15.18
N GLN A 237 -20.78 -1.65 -14.83
CA GLN A 237 -21.65 -0.92 -15.74
C GLN A 237 -20.91 -0.40 -16.98
N MET A 238 -19.70 0.17 -16.82
CA MET A 238 -18.91 0.70 -17.95
C MET A 238 -18.51 -0.36 -18.98
N ARG A 239 -18.36 -1.62 -18.55
CA ARG A 239 -17.83 -2.71 -19.38
C ARG A 239 -18.85 -3.80 -19.69
N ASP A 240 -20.11 -3.58 -19.32
CA ASP A 240 -21.19 -4.55 -19.42
C ASP A 240 -20.83 -5.89 -18.72
N GLU A 241 -20.17 -5.81 -17.55
CA GLU A 241 -19.80 -6.97 -16.72
C GLU A 241 -20.91 -7.28 -15.68
N ASP A 242 -20.95 -8.53 -15.19
CA ASP A 242 -21.77 -8.89 -14.03
C ASP A 242 -21.20 -8.22 -12.76
N PRO A 243 -21.96 -7.32 -12.09
CA PRO A 243 -21.49 -6.65 -10.87
C PRO A 243 -21.33 -7.60 -9.67
N GLU A 244 -22.03 -8.74 -9.64
CA GLU A 244 -21.94 -9.72 -8.56
C GLU A 244 -20.78 -10.70 -8.77
N ASN A 245 -20.44 -10.99 -10.03
CA ASN A 245 -19.35 -11.88 -10.42
C ASN A 245 -18.40 -11.21 -11.43
N PRO A 246 -17.68 -10.14 -11.02
CA PRO A 246 -16.76 -9.46 -11.91
C PRO A 246 -15.64 -10.41 -12.37
N PRO A 247 -15.11 -10.25 -13.60
CA PRO A 247 -14.09 -11.13 -14.18
C PRO A 247 -12.69 -10.88 -13.58
N LEU A 248 -12.56 -11.11 -12.27
CA LEU A 248 -11.30 -10.98 -11.55
C LEU A 248 -10.37 -12.14 -11.88
N ALA A 249 -9.10 -11.84 -12.13
CA ALA A 249 -8.12 -12.87 -12.43
C ALA A 249 -7.44 -13.31 -11.14
N TYR A 250 -7.56 -14.61 -10.83
CA TYR A 250 -6.90 -15.19 -9.67
C TYR A 250 -5.39 -15.25 -9.90
N ALA A 251 -4.62 -14.86 -8.89
CA ALA A 251 -3.16 -14.77 -8.98
C ALA A 251 -2.47 -16.15 -8.92
N GLY A 252 -3.18 -17.21 -8.53
CA GLY A 252 -2.61 -18.54 -8.26
C GLY A 252 -2.18 -18.75 -6.81
N TYR A 253 -2.43 -17.78 -5.92
CA TYR A 253 -1.98 -17.83 -4.53
C TYR A 253 -3.04 -17.31 -3.56
N ALA A 254 -3.06 -17.92 -2.38
CA ALA A 254 -3.65 -17.32 -1.19
C ALA A 254 -2.55 -16.72 -0.31
N VAL A 255 -2.89 -15.65 0.38
CA VAL A 255 -2.02 -14.99 1.36
C VAL A 255 -2.59 -15.17 2.76
N TYR A 256 -1.73 -15.56 3.68
CA TYR A 256 -2.00 -15.60 5.10
C TYR A 256 -1.21 -14.47 5.76
N THR A 257 -1.90 -13.53 6.40
CA THR A 257 -1.27 -12.31 6.92
C THR A 257 -1.69 -12.04 8.35
N ALA A 258 -0.74 -11.54 9.13
CA ALA A 258 -0.96 -11.00 10.47
C ALA A 258 0.14 -10.00 10.82
N ILE A 259 -0.04 -9.32 11.95
CA ILE A 259 1.02 -8.55 12.61
C ILE A 259 1.56 -9.43 13.74
N CYS A 260 2.87 -9.66 13.74
CA CYS A 260 3.57 -10.22 14.89
C CYS A 260 4.15 -9.08 15.74
N ASP A 261 4.05 -9.22 17.06
CA ASP A 261 4.50 -8.21 18.02
C ASP A 261 5.67 -8.76 18.84
N TYR A 262 6.82 -8.09 18.75
CA TYR A 262 8.01 -8.41 19.55
C TYR A 262 8.07 -7.60 20.86
N SER A 263 7.09 -6.72 21.09
CA SER A 263 6.83 -6.12 22.38
C SER A 263 5.89 -7.04 23.18
N ALA A 264 6.09 -7.13 24.49
CA ALA A 264 5.54 -8.16 25.38
C ALA A 264 4.06 -8.58 25.16
N PRO A 265 3.66 -9.84 25.45
CA PRO A 265 4.40 -10.85 26.20
C PRO A 265 5.29 -11.77 25.33
N HIS A 266 5.47 -11.47 24.05
CA HIS A 266 6.14 -12.35 23.12
C HIS A 266 7.58 -11.90 22.86
N ARG A 267 8.50 -12.66 23.49
CA ARG A 267 9.91 -12.92 23.16
C ARG A 267 10.67 -11.80 22.43
N THR A 268 11.77 -11.35 23.03
CA THR A 268 12.83 -10.57 22.36
C THR A 268 13.23 -11.25 21.05
N ALA A 269 13.16 -10.53 19.93
CA ALA A 269 13.57 -11.07 18.63
C ALA A 269 15.03 -11.57 18.70
N VAL A 270 15.23 -12.84 18.36
CA VAL A 270 16.55 -13.51 18.38
C VAL A 270 17.10 -13.64 16.97
N HIS A 271 16.22 -13.92 16.00
CA HIS A 271 16.60 -14.19 14.62
C HIS A 271 16.31 -13.01 13.67
N THR A 272 15.63 -11.98 14.18
CA THR A 272 15.26 -10.79 13.43
C THR A 272 15.80 -9.53 14.11
N ASP A 273 16.61 -8.76 13.40
CA ASP A 273 16.96 -7.41 13.84
C ASP A 273 15.86 -6.43 13.40
N VAL A 274 14.88 -6.24 14.29
CA VAL A 274 13.67 -5.44 14.04
C VAL A 274 14.01 -3.97 13.77
N GLU A 275 15.13 -3.47 14.30
CA GLU A 275 15.52 -2.06 14.12
C GLU A 275 16.28 -1.81 12.81
N ARG A 276 17.04 -2.79 12.33
CA ARG A 276 17.83 -2.64 11.10
C ARG A 276 17.13 -3.16 9.85
N THR A 277 16.09 -3.97 10.00
CA THR A 277 15.39 -4.63 8.90
C THR A 277 14.11 -3.89 8.54
N GLY A 278 13.96 -3.51 7.27
CA GLY A 278 12.76 -2.83 6.77
C GLY A 278 11.78 -3.81 6.13
N TYR A 279 12.24 -4.53 5.11
CA TYR A 279 11.40 -5.37 4.24
C TYR A 279 12.18 -6.60 3.76
N GLN A 280 11.62 -7.79 3.95
CA GLN A 280 12.25 -9.05 3.61
C GLN A 280 11.31 -9.93 2.81
N VAL A 281 11.82 -10.54 1.74
CA VAL A 281 11.13 -11.58 0.98
C VAL A 281 11.95 -12.87 1.06
N PHE A 282 11.41 -13.86 1.75
CA PHE A 282 11.97 -15.20 1.89
C PHE A 282 11.42 -16.08 0.76
N LEU A 283 12.28 -16.45 -0.17
CA LEU A 283 11.95 -17.18 -1.40
C LEU A 283 11.88 -18.69 -1.16
N GLY A 284 10.97 -19.38 -1.82
CA GLY A 284 10.83 -20.82 -1.74
C GLY A 284 10.01 -21.42 -2.88
N PRO A 285 10.08 -22.75 -3.07
CA PRO A 285 9.33 -23.42 -4.12
C PRO A 285 7.83 -23.42 -3.76
N LYS A 286 6.98 -22.90 -4.66
CA LYS A 286 5.51 -22.81 -4.52
C LYS A 286 4.99 -22.05 -3.30
N GLN A 287 5.87 -21.37 -2.57
CA GLN A 287 5.51 -20.57 -1.41
C GLN A 287 6.61 -19.58 -1.10
N TYR A 288 6.24 -18.42 -0.61
CA TYR A 288 7.19 -17.40 -0.16
C TYR A 288 6.61 -16.63 1.02
N PHE A 289 7.48 -16.05 1.82
CA PHE A 289 7.11 -15.33 3.02
C PHE A 289 7.66 -13.91 2.96
N VAL A 290 6.82 -12.92 3.18
CA VAL A 290 7.22 -11.51 3.20
C VAL A 290 7.08 -10.97 4.61
N SER A 291 8.01 -10.15 5.05
CA SER A 291 7.89 -9.39 6.29
C SER A 291 8.24 -7.92 6.06
N SER A 292 7.48 -7.02 6.69
CA SER A 292 7.73 -5.59 6.70
C SER A 292 7.67 -5.08 8.12
N ASP A 293 8.63 -4.23 8.50
CA ASP A 293 8.53 -3.44 9.71
C ASP A 293 7.37 -2.46 9.60
N VAL A 294 6.58 -2.38 10.68
CA VAL A 294 5.45 -1.47 10.81
C VAL A 294 5.62 -0.52 12.00
N GLY A 295 6.74 -0.64 12.74
CA GLY A 295 7.11 0.22 13.85
C GLY A 295 6.76 -0.36 15.21
N ALA A 296 7.21 0.32 16.28
CA ALA A 296 6.92 -0.05 17.66
C ALA A 296 7.27 -1.52 18.03
N GLY A 297 8.27 -2.11 17.36
CA GLY A 297 8.63 -3.52 17.57
C GLY A 297 7.69 -4.51 16.90
N GLN A 298 6.82 -4.07 15.99
CA GLN A 298 5.86 -4.91 15.28
C GLN A 298 6.30 -5.13 13.83
N GLN A 299 6.02 -6.31 13.30
CA GLN A 299 6.18 -6.59 11.87
C GLN A 299 4.92 -7.21 11.30
N GLN A 300 4.50 -6.73 10.13
CA GLN A 300 3.48 -7.45 9.37
C GLN A 300 4.17 -8.51 8.51
N TYR A 301 3.53 -9.67 8.39
CA TYR A 301 3.96 -10.66 7.41
C TYR A 301 2.85 -11.09 6.46
N TYR A 302 3.28 -11.71 5.37
CA TYR A 302 2.44 -12.29 4.34
C TYR A 302 3.06 -13.63 3.92
N ALA A 303 2.44 -14.74 4.29
CA ALA A 303 2.78 -16.07 3.83
C ALA A 303 1.94 -16.40 2.60
N PHE A 304 2.57 -16.51 1.44
CA PHE A 304 1.92 -16.81 0.17
C PHE A 304 2.07 -18.28 -0.15
N LEU A 305 0.94 -18.96 -0.42
CA LEU A 305 0.89 -20.37 -0.76
C LEU A 305 0.23 -20.56 -2.13
N ASP A 306 0.85 -21.37 -2.99
CA ASP A 306 0.31 -21.79 -4.29
C ASP A 306 -0.87 -22.76 -4.04
N VAL A 307 -2.09 -22.25 -4.14
CA VAL A 307 -3.32 -22.99 -3.83
C VAL A 307 -4.43 -22.58 -4.79
N PRO A 308 -5.48 -23.41 -4.99
CA PRO A 308 -6.64 -23.02 -5.77
C PRO A 308 -7.43 -21.85 -5.12
N PRO A 309 -8.20 -21.09 -5.92
CA PRO A 309 -9.08 -20.04 -5.41
C PRO A 309 -10.23 -20.63 -4.57
N GLY A 310 -10.87 -19.78 -3.77
CA GLY A 310 -12.06 -20.12 -3.00
C GLY A 310 -11.79 -20.87 -1.70
N GLY A 311 -10.53 -21.19 -1.40
CA GLY A 311 -10.19 -22.01 -0.25
C GLY A 311 -10.66 -23.45 -0.41
N ASP A 312 -10.67 -23.96 -1.64
CA ASP A 312 -10.93 -25.36 -1.92
C ASP A 312 -9.65 -26.19 -1.84
N ASP A 313 -8.96 -26.05 -0.71
CA ASP A 313 -7.70 -26.73 -0.41
C ASP A 313 -7.64 -27.09 1.08
N GLU A 314 -6.74 -28.02 1.43
CA GLU A 314 -6.60 -28.50 2.80
C GLU A 314 -6.11 -27.42 3.79
N PHE A 315 -5.39 -26.41 3.30
CA PHE A 315 -4.82 -25.33 4.11
C PHE A 315 -5.85 -24.23 4.41
N ALA A 316 -6.89 -24.11 3.59
CA ALA A 316 -7.97 -23.14 3.79
C ALA A 316 -8.97 -23.58 4.87
N LYS A 317 -9.33 -24.86 4.91
CA LYS A 317 -10.35 -25.36 5.86
C LYS A 317 -9.75 -25.68 7.25
N CYS A 318 -8.42 -25.77 7.35
CA CYS A 318 -7.71 -26.11 8.59
C CYS A 318 -8.27 -27.35 9.31
N GLU A 319 -8.81 -28.36 8.62
CA GLU A 319 -9.40 -29.52 9.30
C GLU A 319 -8.36 -30.32 10.12
N ARG A 320 -7.09 -30.28 9.68
CA ARG A 320 -5.95 -30.93 10.33
C ARG A 320 -5.30 -30.10 11.44
N TRP A 321 -5.53 -28.79 11.50
CA TRP A 321 -4.85 -27.88 12.43
C TRP A 321 -5.86 -27.07 13.26
N PRO A 322 -5.56 -26.75 14.52
CA PRO A 322 -6.48 -25.98 15.35
C PRO A 322 -6.72 -24.54 14.85
N ASN A 323 -5.84 -23.99 14.01
CA ASN A 323 -5.91 -22.65 13.44
C ASN A 323 -4.86 -22.46 12.34
N TYR A 324 -4.95 -21.35 11.59
CA TYR A 324 -4.02 -21.02 10.52
C TYR A 324 -2.57 -20.85 10.98
N ARG A 325 -2.32 -20.31 12.18
CA ARG A 325 -0.94 -20.23 12.70
C ARG A 325 -0.31 -21.61 12.85
N ALA A 326 -1.03 -22.59 13.40
CA ALA A 326 -0.53 -23.96 13.54
C ALA A 326 -0.31 -24.63 12.16
N MET A 327 -1.20 -24.37 11.20
CA MET A 327 -1.02 -24.81 9.81
C MET A 327 0.25 -24.20 9.19
N LEU A 328 0.46 -22.89 9.35
CA LEU A 328 1.67 -22.22 8.86
C LEU A 328 2.94 -22.73 9.53
N MET A 329 2.92 -23.00 10.85
CA MET A 329 4.06 -23.58 11.54
C MET A 329 4.45 -24.96 10.97
N ASP A 330 3.49 -25.80 10.64
CA ASP A 330 3.74 -27.09 9.97
C ASP A 330 4.27 -26.87 8.54
N ARG A 331 3.61 -25.99 7.77
CA ARG A 331 3.96 -25.70 6.37
C ARG A 331 5.37 -25.09 6.22
N PHE A 332 5.78 -24.28 7.18
CA PHE A 332 7.07 -23.59 7.21
C PHE A 332 8.10 -24.28 8.13
N ALA A 333 7.85 -25.51 8.63
CA ALA A 333 8.72 -26.17 9.61
C ALA A 333 10.20 -26.33 9.19
N GLY A 334 10.47 -26.42 7.88
CA GLY A 334 11.82 -26.49 7.33
C GLY A 334 12.46 -25.14 6.96
N TRP A 335 11.79 -24.03 7.27
CA TRP A 335 12.25 -22.69 6.92
C TRP A 335 13.19 -22.11 7.98
N CYS A 336 13.85 -21.01 7.64
CA CYS A 336 14.82 -20.40 8.52
C CYS A 336 14.16 -19.92 9.83
N PRO A 337 14.91 -19.88 10.95
CA PRO A 337 14.36 -19.52 12.25
C PRO A 337 13.64 -18.17 12.31
N ALA A 338 14.04 -17.21 11.46
CA ALA A 338 13.43 -15.89 11.39
C ALA A 338 11.96 -15.94 10.91
N VAL A 339 11.60 -16.87 10.02
CA VAL A 339 10.21 -17.04 9.56
C VAL A 339 9.37 -17.69 10.64
N LEU A 340 9.88 -18.76 11.25
CA LEU A 340 9.19 -19.46 12.34
C LEU A 340 8.98 -18.56 13.56
N GLU A 341 9.98 -17.75 13.93
CA GLU A 341 9.90 -16.79 15.04
C GLU A 341 8.73 -15.81 14.87
N ARG A 342 8.45 -15.32 13.66
CA ARG A 342 7.31 -14.43 13.39
C ARG A 342 5.97 -15.12 13.60
N LEU A 343 5.85 -16.36 13.11
CA LEU A 343 4.66 -17.17 13.33
C LEU A 343 4.48 -17.47 14.83
N GLU A 344 5.56 -17.75 15.55
CA GLU A 344 5.55 -17.96 17.00
C GLU A 344 5.02 -16.74 17.77
N CYS A 345 5.47 -15.53 17.40
CA CYS A 345 5.05 -14.25 17.99
C CYS A 345 3.71 -13.71 17.48
N THR A 346 2.95 -14.52 16.75
CA THR A 346 1.61 -14.15 16.27
C THR A 346 0.54 -14.84 17.09
N LYS A 347 -0.57 -14.15 17.39
CA LYS A 347 -1.73 -14.80 17.99
C LYS A 347 -2.50 -15.60 16.93
N PRO A 348 -2.92 -16.85 17.23
CA PRO A 348 -3.66 -17.68 16.30
C PRO A 348 -4.85 -16.99 15.61
N GLU A 349 -5.62 -16.20 16.36
CA GLU A 349 -6.83 -15.51 15.92
C GLU A 349 -6.57 -14.31 15.01
N ASP A 350 -5.34 -13.80 14.97
CA ASP A 350 -4.97 -12.63 14.15
C ASP A 350 -4.57 -13.03 12.72
N VAL A 351 -4.43 -14.33 12.43
CA VAL A 351 -4.04 -14.82 11.10
C VAL A 351 -5.24 -14.85 10.16
N GLU A 352 -5.21 -14.00 9.15
CA GLU A 352 -6.24 -13.92 8.13
C GLU A 352 -5.79 -14.57 6.82
N ARG A 353 -6.66 -15.35 6.20
CA ARG A 353 -6.49 -15.87 4.83
C ARG A 353 -7.22 -14.99 3.83
N ARG A 354 -6.57 -14.67 2.71
CA ARG A 354 -7.18 -13.96 1.58
C ARG A 354 -6.71 -14.56 0.27
N ASP A 355 -7.62 -14.77 -0.66
CA ASP A 355 -7.25 -15.05 -2.05
C ASP A 355 -6.75 -13.76 -2.71
N VAL A 356 -5.72 -13.87 -3.54
CA VAL A 356 -5.18 -12.74 -4.27
C VAL A 356 -5.78 -12.70 -5.68
N TYR A 357 -6.43 -11.59 -6.00
CA TYR A 357 -6.97 -11.31 -7.32
C TYR A 357 -6.43 -9.98 -7.84
N ASP A 358 -6.35 -9.86 -9.15
CA ASP A 358 -6.09 -8.62 -9.88
C ASP A 358 -7.13 -8.43 -10.99
N VAL A 359 -7.04 -7.31 -11.71
CA VAL A 359 -7.87 -7.01 -12.88
C VAL A 359 -6.96 -6.88 -14.08
N LEU A 360 -7.23 -7.68 -15.12
CA LEU A 360 -6.45 -7.62 -16.36
C LEU A 360 -6.48 -6.20 -16.95
N PRO A 361 -5.35 -5.67 -17.42
CA PRO A 361 -5.30 -4.33 -18.01
C PRO A 361 -6.28 -4.21 -19.18
N ASP A 362 -7.17 -3.23 -19.09
CA ASP A 362 -8.15 -2.89 -20.11
C ASP A 362 -8.21 -1.36 -20.25
N PRO A 363 -8.10 -0.80 -21.47
CA PRO A 363 -8.03 0.65 -21.69
C PRO A 363 -9.38 1.37 -21.50
N ARG A 364 -10.49 0.65 -21.34
CA ARG A 364 -11.83 1.21 -21.07
C ARG A 364 -11.90 1.68 -19.63
N TRP A 365 -11.41 2.90 -19.41
CA TRP A 365 -11.43 3.60 -18.11
C TRP A 365 -12.41 4.77 -18.09
N VAL A 366 -12.94 5.15 -19.24
CA VAL A 366 -13.80 6.32 -19.41
C VAL A 366 -15.05 5.92 -20.19
N ASP A 367 -16.20 6.34 -19.68
CA ASP A 367 -17.47 6.35 -20.41
C ASP A 367 -18.13 7.71 -20.25
N GLY A 368 -18.16 8.50 -21.33
CA GLY A 368 -18.66 9.87 -21.31
C GLY A 368 -17.97 10.71 -20.24
N ARG A 369 -18.69 11.04 -19.17
CA ARG A 369 -18.24 11.86 -18.03
C ARG A 369 -17.84 11.03 -16.81
N VAL A 370 -17.72 9.72 -16.95
CA VAL A 370 -17.33 8.79 -15.89
C VAL A 370 -15.91 8.31 -16.12
N ALA A 371 -15.09 8.25 -15.06
CA ALA A 371 -13.75 7.68 -15.11
C ALA A 371 -13.47 6.72 -13.95
N LEU A 372 -12.77 5.62 -14.21
CA LEU A 372 -12.30 4.67 -13.19
C LEU A 372 -10.95 5.09 -12.59
N LEU A 373 -10.74 4.84 -11.30
CA LEU A 373 -9.52 5.19 -10.59
C LEU A 373 -9.18 4.22 -9.44
N GLY A 374 -7.91 3.84 -9.36
CA GLY A 374 -7.42 2.90 -8.34
C GLY A 374 -7.80 1.47 -8.72
N ASP A 375 -8.11 0.64 -7.72
CA ASP A 375 -8.42 -0.78 -7.94
C ASP A 375 -9.66 -1.03 -8.83
N SER A 376 -10.54 -0.03 -9.01
CA SER A 376 -11.63 -0.12 -9.99
C SER A 376 -11.11 -0.16 -11.43
N ALA A 377 -9.98 0.50 -11.71
CA ALA A 377 -9.36 0.60 -13.03
C ALA A 377 -8.17 -0.36 -13.21
N HIS A 378 -7.34 -0.51 -12.17
CA HIS A 378 -6.01 -1.11 -12.25
C HIS A 378 -5.62 -1.85 -10.96
N ALA A 379 -6.52 -2.69 -10.43
CA ALA A 379 -6.16 -3.58 -9.32
C ALA A 379 -4.97 -4.48 -9.71
N VAL A 380 -3.94 -4.50 -8.86
CA VAL A 380 -2.71 -5.27 -9.07
C VAL A 380 -2.41 -6.17 -7.88
N GLN A 381 -1.62 -7.22 -8.13
CA GLN A 381 -1.11 -8.08 -7.06
C GLN A 381 -0.20 -7.28 -6.10
N PRO A 382 -0.18 -7.62 -4.80
CA PRO A 382 0.50 -6.83 -3.77
C PRO A 382 2.03 -6.95 -3.81
N ASN A 383 2.59 -7.79 -4.67
CA ASN A 383 4.01 -8.19 -4.71
C ASN A 383 5.01 -7.03 -4.83
N LEU A 384 4.61 -5.92 -5.45
CA LEU A 384 5.44 -4.72 -5.57
C LEU A 384 5.05 -3.60 -4.60
N GLY A 385 4.01 -3.79 -3.78
CA GLY A 385 3.53 -2.76 -2.84
C GLY A 385 2.91 -1.53 -3.51
N GLN A 386 2.58 -1.57 -4.81
CA GLN A 386 2.24 -0.38 -5.58
C GLN A 386 0.75 -0.07 -5.78
N GLY A 387 -0.19 -0.90 -5.33
CA GLY A 387 -1.63 -0.62 -5.54
C GLY A 387 -2.06 0.77 -5.05
N GLY A 388 -1.78 1.07 -3.77
CA GLY A 388 -2.05 2.40 -3.20
C GLY A 388 -1.24 3.52 -3.86
N GLY A 389 0.03 3.28 -4.18
CA GLY A 389 0.88 4.25 -4.85
C GLY A 389 0.37 4.63 -6.25
N GLN A 390 -0.09 3.66 -7.03
CA GLN A 390 -0.70 3.90 -8.35
C GLN A 390 -2.03 4.64 -8.25
N ALA A 391 -2.80 4.43 -7.17
CA ALA A 391 -4.02 5.20 -6.92
C ALA A 391 -3.71 6.69 -6.64
N ILE A 392 -2.70 6.98 -5.81
CA ILE A 392 -2.26 8.36 -5.51
C ILE A 392 -1.75 9.05 -6.77
N GLU A 393 -0.90 8.39 -7.56
CA GLU A 393 -0.44 8.90 -8.85
C GLU A 393 -1.60 9.17 -9.83
N SER A 394 -2.60 8.28 -9.87
CA SER A 394 -3.77 8.43 -10.74
C SER A 394 -4.65 9.60 -10.31
N ALA A 395 -4.83 9.81 -9.00
CA ALA A 395 -5.56 10.95 -8.45
C ALA A 395 -4.89 12.29 -8.73
N TYR A 396 -3.56 12.33 -8.69
CA TYR A 396 -2.81 13.51 -9.14
C TYR A 396 -3.07 13.78 -10.63
N ALA A 397 -2.86 12.78 -11.49
CA ALA A 397 -3.00 12.94 -12.94
C ALA A 397 -4.43 13.32 -13.36
N LEU A 398 -5.46 12.69 -12.77
CA LEU A 398 -6.86 13.01 -13.05
C LEU A 398 -7.20 14.46 -12.69
N ALA A 399 -6.84 14.88 -11.48
CA ALA A 399 -7.13 16.24 -11.03
C ALA A 399 -6.34 17.29 -11.83
N ASP A 400 -5.11 16.97 -12.24
CA ASP A 400 -4.29 17.80 -13.11
C ASP A 400 -4.91 17.99 -14.51
N GLU A 401 -5.45 16.93 -15.12
CA GLU A 401 -6.17 17.07 -16.40
C GLU A 401 -7.49 17.83 -16.25
N LEU A 402 -8.26 17.57 -15.19
CA LEU A 402 -9.54 18.25 -14.96
C LEU A 402 -9.38 19.75 -14.65
N ALA A 403 -8.27 20.16 -14.05
CA ALA A 403 -7.98 21.58 -13.81
C ALA A 403 -7.69 22.39 -15.09
N LYS A 404 -7.48 21.73 -16.23
CA LYS A 404 -7.33 22.37 -17.54
C LYS A 404 -8.67 22.66 -18.23
N CYS A 405 -9.78 22.24 -17.62
CA CYS A 405 -11.12 22.50 -18.14
C CYS A 405 -11.57 23.94 -17.86
N GLU A 406 -12.43 24.46 -18.72
CA GLU A 406 -13.17 25.71 -18.51
C GLU A 406 -14.63 25.37 -18.22
N GLY A 407 -14.98 25.32 -16.94
CA GLY A 407 -16.26 24.78 -16.46
C GLY A 407 -16.45 23.33 -16.93
N LYS A 408 -17.58 23.07 -17.61
CA LYS A 408 -17.92 21.73 -18.13
C LYS A 408 -17.24 21.39 -19.46
N LYS A 409 -16.60 22.36 -20.12
CA LYS A 409 -15.98 22.20 -21.44
C LYS A 409 -14.65 21.48 -21.28
N GLY A 410 -14.39 20.52 -22.17
CA GLY A 410 -13.13 19.78 -22.18
C GLY A 410 -13.08 18.59 -21.22
N VAL A 411 -14.11 18.35 -20.39
CA VAL A 411 -14.15 17.25 -19.41
C VAL A 411 -13.85 15.90 -20.05
N GLN A 412 -14.56 15.51 -21.11
CA GLN A 412 -14.34 14.20 -21.76
C GLN A 412 -12.90 14.06 -22.28
N LYS A 413 -12.35 15.13 -22.86
CA LYS A 413 -10.95 15.17 -23.31
C LYS A 413 -9.99 14.99 -22.13
N ALA A 414 -10.22 15.68 -21.01
CA ALA A 414 -9.41 15.56 -19.81
C ALA A 414 -9.43 14.11 -19.25
N LEU A 415 -10.59 13.47 -19.22
CA LEU A 415 -10.71 12.07 -18.78
C LEU A 415 -9.93 11.12 -19.69
N VAL A 416 -10.03 11.28 -21.01
CA VAL A 416 -9.25 10.49 -21.97
C VAL A 416 -7.75 10.72 -21.81
N MET A 417 -7.30 11.97 -21.63
CA MET A 417 -5.90 12.30 -21.40
C MET A 417 -5.37 11.68 -20.09
N TYR A 418 -6.20 11.64 -19.04
CA TYR A 418 -5.88 10.92 -17.82
C TYR A 418 -5.60 9.43 -18.08
N THR A 419 -6.48 8.74 -18.83
CA THR A 419 -6.26 7.34 -19.20
C THR A 419 -4.98 7.16 -19.99
N MET A 420 -4.71 8.01 -20.98
CA MET A 420 -3.50 7.92 -21.80
C MET A 420 -2.20 8.07 -20.99
N ARG A 421 -2.20 8.94 -19.95
CA ARG A 421 -1.05 9.11 -19.04
C ARG A 421 -0.81 7.91 -18.13
N ARG A 422 -1.87 7.17 -17.79
CA ARG A 422 -1.84 6.23 -16.67
C ARG A 422 -1.89 4.77 -17.09
N PHE A 423 -2.62 4.45 -18.15
CA PHE A 423 -2.91 3.07 -18.54
C PHE A 423 -1.65 2.22 -18.72
N LEU A 424 -0.66 2.74 -19.46
CA LEU A 424 0.56 1.99 -19.77
C LEU A 424 1.47 1.85 -18.56
N ARG A 425 1.56 2.91 -17.73
CA ARG A 425 2.27 2.89 -16.45
C ARG A 425 1.66 1.85 -15.51
N THR A 426 0.35 1.87 -15.28
CA THR A 426 -0.31 0.90 -14.41
C THR A 426 -0.29 -0.52 -14.98
N GLY A 427 -0.42 -0.66 -16.30
CA GLY A 427 -0.31 -1.96 -16.99
C GLY A 427 1.08 -2.58 -16.85
N SER A 428 2.14 -1.77 -16.92
CA SER A 428 3.50 -2.25 -16.67
C SER A 428 3.71 -2.70 -15.22
N ILE A 429 3.19 -1.96 -14.23
CA ILE A 429 3.24 -2.35 -12.82
C ILE A 429 2.47 -3.65 -12.60
N HIS A 430 1.30 -3.79 -13.21
CA HIS A 430 0.53 -5.04 -13.18
C HIS A 430 1.36 -6.21 -13.71
N GLY A 431 1.96 -6.08 -14.90
CA GLY A 431 2.81 -7.12 -15.50
C GLY A 431 4.02 -7.48 -14.64
N LEU A 432 4.70 -6.48 -14.09
CA LEU A 432 5.86 -6.67 -13.19
C LEU A 432 5.45 -7.32 -11.87
N SER A 433 4.28 -6.99 -11.30
CA SER A 433 3.77 -7.63 -10.09
C SER A 433 3.52 -9.13 -10.32
N ARG A 434 2.88 -9.49 -11.44
CA ARG A 434 2.68 -10.90 -11.82
C ARG A 434 3.99 -11.64 -12.03
N PHE A 435 4.94 -11.01 -12.74
CA PHE A 435 6.26 -11.59 -12.95
C PHE A 435 7.01 -11.82 -11.63
N SER A 436 6.97 -10.86 -10.71
CA SER A 436 7.56 -10.98 -9.38
C SER A 436 6.97 -12.15 -8.58
N SER A 437 5.64 -12.31 -8.61
CA SER A 437 4.96 -13.46 -7.98
C SER A 437 5.49 -14.80 -8.51
N LEU A 438 5.53 -14.97 -9.85
CA LEU A 438 6.03 -16.18 -10.48
C LEU A 438 7.51 -16.47 -10.12
N MET A 439 8.36 -15.44 -10.16
CA MET A 439 9.78 -15.60 -9.85
C MET A 439 10.00 -16.01 -8.39
N ASN A 440 9.18 -15.52 -7.47
CA ASN A 440 9.30 -15.86 -6.06
C ASN A 440 8.94 -17.32 -5.76
N THR A 441 8.13 -17.95 -6.61
CA THR A 441 7.58 -19.30 -6.38
C THR A 441 8.29 -20.39 -7.20
N VAL A 442 9.00 -20.01 -8.27
CA VAL A 442 9.85 -20.93 -9.05
C VAL A 442 11.27 -21.05 -8.50
N TYR A 443 11.62 -20.30 -7.44
CA TYR A 443 12.95 -20.29 -6.86
C TYR A 443 13.34 -21.67 -6.30
N ARG A 444 14.53 -22.15 -6.70
CA ARG A 444 15.16 -23.39 -6.23
C ARG A 444 16.63 -23.10 -5.95
N LYS A 445 17.11 -23.37 -4.73
CA LYS A 445 18.49 -23.09 -4.36
C LYS A 445 19.44 -24.18 -4.86
N TYR A 446 19.07 -25.45 -4.69
CA TYR A 446 19.91 -26.58 -5.06
C TYR A 446 19.33 -27.42 -6.19
N LEU A 447 20.22 -28.09 -6.90
CA LEU A 447 19.85 -29.03 -7.95
C LEU A 447 19.11 -30.24 -7.34
N GLY A 448 17.91 -30.52 -7.83
CA GLY A 448 17.07 -31.61 -7.34
C GLY A 448 16.06 -31.22 -6.27
N ASP A 449 16.06 -29.98 -5.77
CA ASP A 449 15.00 -29.46 -4.88
C ASP A 449 13.63 -29.55 -5.56
N GLU A 450 12.63 -30.11 -4.87
CA GLU A 450 11.28 -30.40 -5.37
C GLU A 450 11.28 -30.91 -6.84
N PRO A 451 11.71 -32.16 -7.10
CA PRO A 451 11.82 -32.69 -8.45
C PRO A 451 10.57 -32.43 -9.29
N TYR A 452 10.75 -32.03 -10.56
CA TYR A 452 9.62 -31.67 -11.41
C TYR A 452 8.56 -32.77 -11.48
N GLY A 453 7.29 -32.36 -11.48
CA GLY A 453 6.15 -33.28 -11.43
C GLY A 453 6.13 -34.30 -12.59
N PHE A 454 6.68 -33.91 -13.75
CA PHE A 454 6.80 -34.77 -14.93
C PHE A 454 7.83 -35.91 -14.79
N TYR A 455 8.71 -35.88 -13.79
CA TYR A 455 9.62 -37.00 -13.55
C TYR A 455 8.85 -38.20 -12.97
N PRO A 456 9.00 -39.41 -13.55
CA PRO A 456 8.45 -40.63 -12.95
C PRO A 456 9.33 -41.11 -11.79
N GLU A 457 8.82 -42.03 -10.96
CA GLU A 457 9.66 -42.81 -10.06
C GLU A 457 10.47 -43.84 -10.88
N PRO A 458 11.77 -44.11 -10.61
CA PRO A 458 12.60 -43.64 -9.49
C PRO A 458 13.42 -42.35 -9.76
N VAL A 459 13.16 -41.66 -10.88
CA VAL A 459 13.91 -40.44 -11.26
C VAL A 459 13.71 -39.32 -10.24
N LYS A 460 12.51 -39.23 -9.63
CA LYS A 460 12.25 -38.34 -8.49
C LYS A 460 13.16 -38.66 -7.30
N GLN A 461 13.26 -39.92 -6.89
CA GLN A 461 14.16 -40.33 -5.82
C GLN A 461 15.64 -40.05 -6.14
N PHE A 462 16.08 -40.22 -7.39
CA PHE A 462 17.41 -39.80 -7.82
C PHE A 462 17.65 -38.31 -7.57
N TRP A 463 16.77 -37.44 -8.06
CA TRP A 463 16.90 -35.98 -7.87
C TRP A 463 16.81 -35.57 -6.39
N ASN A 464 15.94 -36.21 -5.60
CA ASN A 464 15.89 -36.01 -4.15
C ASN A 464 17.22 -36.35 -3.46
N ASN A 465 17.95 -37.36 -3.95
CA ASN A 465 19.28 -37.67 -3.43
C ASN A 465 20.34 -36.66 -3.90
N VAL A 466 20.23 -36.15 -5.14
CA VAL A 466 21.09 -35.07 -5.64
C VAL A 466 20.92 -33.79 -4.80
N ALA A 467 19.70 -33.46 -4.37
CA ALA A 467 19.43 -32.31 -3.50
C ALA A 467 20.25 -32.34 -2.20
N LYS A 468 20.50 -33.53 -1.64
CA LYS A 468 21.33 -33.71 -0.42
C LYS A 468 22.79 -33.29 -0.63
N LEU A 469 23.27 -33.27 -1.88
CA LEU A 469 24.63 -32.83 -2.23
C LEU A 469 24.77 -31.30 -2.20
N LYS A 470 23.66 -30.55 -2.06
CA LYS A 470 23.64 -29.07 -1.97
C LYS A 470 24.41 -28.39 -3.10
N ILE A 471 24.32 -28.94 -4.31
CA ILE A 471 24.90 -28.33 -5.51
C ILE A 471 24.04 -27.13 -5.90
N PRO A 472 24.57 -25.89 -5.99
CA PRO A 472 23.78 -24.73 -6.37
C PRO A 472 23.08 -24.93 -7.72
N HIS A 473 21.80 -24.59 -7.80
CA HIS A 473 21.02 -24.67 -9.02
C HIS A 473 21.54 -23.63 -10.03
N PRO A 474 21.90 -23.99 -11.28
CA PRO A 474 22.43 -23.04 -12.25
C PRO A 474 21.53 -21.81 -12.47
N GLY A 475 20.21 -22.03 -12.43
CA GLY A 475 19.22 -20.97 -12.53
C GLY A 475 19.21 -19.98 -11.37
N SER A 476 19.59 -20.37 -10.15
CA SER A 476 19.65 -19.43 -9.01
C SER A 476 20.85 -18.50 -9.12
N VAL A 477 22.00 -19.02 -9.57
CA VAL A 477 23.22 -18.23 -9.84
C VAL A 477 22.98 -17.25 -10.99
N ALA A 478 22.49 -17.75 -12.14
CA ALA A 478 22.18 -16.89 -13.28
C ALA A 478 21.09 -15.86 -12.96
N GLY A 479 20.06 -16.27 -12.21
CA GLY A 479 19.00 -15.38 -11.73
C GLY A 479 19.52 -14.28 -10.80
N GLN A 480 20.46 -14.60 -9.91
CA GLN A 480 21.08 -13.61 -9.01
C GLN A 480 21.84 -12.55 -9.81
N ILE A 481 22.65 -12.96 -10.79
CA ILE A 481 23.37 -12.05 -11.69
C ILE A 481 22.38 -11.15 -12.47
N ALA A 482 21.32 -11.73 -13.01
CA ALA A 482 20.29 -10.99 -13.72
C ALA A 482 19.61 -9.94 -12.81
N ILE A 483 19.27 -10.32 -11.57
CA ILE A 483 18.69 -9.42 -10.58
C ILE A 483 19.67 -8.30 -10.22
N MET A 484 20.95 -8.59 -10.01
CA MET A 484 21.97 -7.55 -9.77
C MET A 484 22.06 -6.53 -10.91
N GLY A 485 21.98 -6.98 -12.16
CA GLY A 485 22.03 -6.09 -13.33
C GLY A 485 20.75 -5.27 -13.58
N THR A 486 19.59 -5.77 -13.16
CA THR A 486 18.28 -5.19 -13.53
C THR A 486 17.54 -4.50 -12.38
N MET A 487 17.77 -4.93 -11.13
CA MET A 487 17.01 -4.48 -9.96
C MET A 487 17.17 -2.98 -9.64
N PRO A 488 18.36 -2.35 -9.72
CA PRO A 488 18.46 -0.90 -9.51
C PRO A 488 17.54 -0.12 -10.45
N GLY A 489 17.45 -0.59 -11.69
CA GLY A 489 16.55 -0.06 -12.69
C GLY A 489 15.07 -0.27 -12.38
N LEU A 490 14.73 -1.48 -11.94
CA LEU A 490 13.38 -1.82 -11.53
C LEU A 490 12.94 -0.96 -10.34
N LEU A 491 13.80 -0.75 -9.33
CA LEU A 491 13.52 0.10 -8.17
C LEU A 491 13.34 1.57 -8.56
N GLU A 492 14.14 2.09 -9.49
CA GLU A 492 13.99 3.44 -10.04
C GLU A 492 12.64 3.61 -10.76
N TYR A 493 12.25 2.62 -11.57
CA TYR A 493 10.99 2.64 -12.32
C TYR A 493 9.75 2.41 -11.45
N VAL A 494 9.79 1.39 -10.60
CA VAL A 494 8.68 1.01 -9.73
C VAL A 494 8.53 2.05 -8.63
N GLY A 495 9.57 2.24 -7.83
CA GLY A 495 9.55 3.06 -6.63
C GLY A 495 9.79 4.54 -6.88
N GLY A 496 10.73 4.91 -7.76
CA GLY A 496 10.96 6.32 -8.11
C GLY A 496 9.84 6.88 -9.00
N GLY A 497 9.28 6.05 -9.88
CA GLY A 497 8.39 6.50 -10.95
C GLY A 497 9.13 7.23 -12.07
N PHE A 498 10.46 7.09 -12.13
CA PHE A 498 11.30 7.70 -13.16
C PHE A 498 11.79 6.67 -14.15
N ASN A 499 12.03 7.14 -15.36
CA ASN A 499 12.44 6.31 -16.48
C ASN A 499 13.85 6.69 -16.91
N ARG A 500 14.84 6.07 -16.25
CA ARG A 500 16.28 6.34 -16.51
C ARG A 500 16.85 5.53 -17.68
N PHE A 501 16.07 4.61 -18.28
CA PHE A 501 16.51 3.74 -19.38
C PHE A 501 16.13 4.24 -20.77
N GLY A 502 15.63 5.47 -20.89
CA GLY A 502 15.21 6.01 -22.17
C GLY A 502 14.01 5.29 -22.78
N LEU A 503 13.19 4.60 -21.97
CA LEU A 503 11.86 4.20 -22.44
C LEU A 503 11.04 5.49 -22.74
N PRO A 504 9.98 5.45 -23.55
CA PRO A 504 9.16 6.63 -23.80
C PRO A 504 8.61 7.30 -22.52
N ALA A 505 8.55 8.64 -22.48
CA ALA A 505 8.13 9.43 -21.30
C ALA A 505 6.73 9.05 -20.76
N TRP A 506 5.83 8.56 -21.62
CA TRP A 506 4.49 8.08 -21.24
C TRP A 506 4.47 6.75 -20.47
N LEU A 507 5.62 6.08 -20.31
CA LEU A 507 5.79 4.95 -19.39
C LEU A 507 6.25 5.40 -17.99
N GLY A 508 6.60 6.67 -17.79
CA GLY A 508 6.97 7.22 -16.48
C GLY A 508 5.80 7.32 -15.50
N GLY A 509 6.09 7.73 -14.26
CA GLY A 509 5.08 8.05 -13.25
C GLY A 509 4.18 9.23 -13.65
N ALA A 510 3.19 9.55 -12.82
CA ALA A 510 2.15 10.54 -13.14
C ALA A 510 2.64 11.98 -13.47
N SER A 511 3.88 12.37 -13.19
CA SER A 511 4.41 13.67 -13.61
C SER A 511 4.79 13.65 -15.10
N HIS A 512 4.26 14.57 -15.90
CA HIS A 512 4.48 14.67 -17.34
C HIS A 512 5.92 14.99 -17.76
N GLY A 513 6.86 15.17 -16.83
CA GLY A 513 8.27 15.28 -17.16
C GLY A 513 9.12 14.91 -15.99
N ASN A 514 9.69 13.70 -16.00
CA ASN A 514 10.89 13.32 -15.23
C ASN A 514 11.03 13.96 -13.83
N GLY A 515 9.95 14.15 -13.06
CA GLY A 515 9.92 14.90 -11.79
C GLY A 515 10.55 16.30 -11.78
N LEU A 516 10.79 16.93 -12.93
CA LEU A 516 11.45 18.25 -13.06
C LEU A 516 10.49 19.41 -12.75
N ASP A 517 9.19 19.14 -12.69
CA ASP A 517 8.13 20.06 -12.29
C ASP A 517 7.96 20.16 -10.75
N ARG A 518 8.84 19.52 -9.98
CA ARG A 518 8.77 19.45 -8.51
C ARG A 518 9.88 20.24 -7.86
N GLU A 519 9.54 20.94 -6.79
CA GLU A 519 10.55 21.33 -5.80
C GLU A 519 11.01 20.07 -5.04
N PRO A 520 12.30 19.73 -5.04
CA PRO A 520 12.80 18.57 -4.31
C PRO A 520 12.50 18.70 -2.81
N ARG A 521 11.83 17.70 -2.25
CA ARG A 521 11.50 17.65 -0.81
C ARG A 521 11.91 16.31 -0.21
N SER A 522 13.23 16.11 -0.12
CA SER A 522 13.80 14.93 0.52
C SER A 522 13.69 15.01 2.04
N GLN A 523 13.50 13.86 2.69
CA GLN A 523 13.69 13.77 4.13
C GLN A 523 15.19 13.94 4.46
N VAL A 524 15.49 14.70 5.52
CA VAL A 524 16.85 14.94 6.02
C VAL A 524 17.09 14.05 7.25
N PRO A 525 18.13 13.20 7.27
CA PRO A 525 18.48 12.36 8.42
C PRO A 525 18.70 13.19 9.69
N GLY A 526 18.15 12.73 10.81
CA GLY A 526 18.19 13.38 12.12
C GLY A 526 17.22 14.56 12.29
N VAL A 527 16.52 14.99 11.23
CA VAL A 527 15.52 16.06 11.29
C VAL A 527 14.12 15.52 10.99
N SER A 528 13.93 14.92 9.81
CA SER A 528 12.64 14.37 9.37
C SER A 528 12.69 12.86 9.13
N ALA A 529 13.86 12.24 9.25
CA ALA A 529 14.04 10.80 9.28
C ALA A 529 14.95 10.43 10.47
N PRO A 530 14.74 9.30 11.16
CA PRO A 530 15.62 8.86 12.23
C PRO A 530 17.06 8.69 11.73
N LYS A 531 18.04 9.04 12.56
CA LYS A 531 19.44 8.69 12.27
C LYS A 531 19.66 7.23 12.65
N ARG A 532 19.99 6.38 11.67
CA ARG A 532 20.34 4.96 11.87
C ARG A 532 21.85 4.77 11.80
N ASP A 533 22.39 3.85 12.59
CA ASP A 533 23.79 3.42 12.51
C ASP A 533 23.91 2.23 11.54
N LEU A 534 23.67 2.50 10.25
CA LEU A 534 23.88 1.54 9.17
C LEU A 534 25.09 1.97 8.35
N LYS A 535 26.01 1.03 8.11
CA LYS A 535 27.24 1.23 7.35
C LYS A 535 27.12 0.67 5.94
N ALA A 536 28.02 1.06 5.04
CA ALA A 536 28.03 0.54 3.68
C ALA A 536 28.15 -1.00 3.66
N GLU A 537 28.91 -1.57 4.60
CA GLU A 537 29.11 -3.01 4.75
C GLU A 537 27.82 -3.78 5.08
N ASP A 538 26.80 -3.11 5.64
CA ASP A 538 25.49 -3.75 5.89
C ASP A 538 24.72 -4.04 4.60
N PHE A 539 25.08 -3.34 3.52
CA PHE A 539 24.52 -3.50 2.19
C PHE A 539 25.41 -4.35 1.27
N GLU A 540 26.66 -4.63 1.67
CA GLU A 540 27.57 -5.48 0.92
C GLU A 540 26.99 -6.89 0.73
N MET A 541 26.90 -7.33 -0.53
CA MET A 541 26.50 -8.69 -0.85
C MET A 541 27.69 -9.63 -0.70
N LYS A 542 27.53 -10.68 0.11
CA LYS A 542 28.42 -11.85 0.05
C LYS A 542 28.07 -12.68 -1.19
N GLY A 543 28.38 -12.14 -2.36
CA GLY A 543 27.99 -12.68 -3.66
C GLY A 543 29.03 -13.62 -4.27
N ILE A 544 28.74 -14.02 -5.52
CA ILE A 544 29.63 -14.84 -6.37
C ILE A 544 31.01 -14.16 -6.45
N PRO A 545 32.11 -14.89 -6.17
CA PRO A 545 33.47 -14.34 -6.27
C PRO A 545 33.69 -13.64 -7.62
N GLY A 546 34.09 -12.36 -7.57
CA GLY A 546 34.36 -11.53 -8.77
C GLY A 546 33.19 -10.66 -9.26
N LEU A 547 31.97 -10.83 -8.74
CA LEU A 547 30.79 -10.02 -9.10
C LEU A 547 30.22 -9.22 -7.92
N ALA A 548 30.58 -9.56 -6.68
CA ALA A 548 30.24 -8.78 -5.50
C ALA A 548 31.05 -7.46 -5.49
N LYS A 549 30.37 -6.33 -5.63
CA LYS A 549 30.86 -4.99 -5.30
C LYS A 549 29.82 -4.29 -4.44
#